data_AF-A0A2K8NTP6-F1
#
_entry.id   AF-A0A2K8NTP6-F1
#
_cell.length_a   1.000
_cell.length_b   1.000
_cell.length_c   1.000
_cell.angle_alpha   90.00
_cell.angle_beta   90.00
_cell.angle_gamma   90.00
#
_symmetry.space_group_name_H-M   'P 1'
#
loop_
_entity.id
_entity.type
_entity.pdbx_description
1 polymer ?
#
loop_
_entity_poly.entity_id
_entity_poly.type
_entity_poly.pdbx_seq_one_letter_code
_entity_poly.pdbx_strand_id
1 'polypeptide(L)'
;MNNKEKYNIRNILGLQKSNNEFYTPEEPIIDLLDNFLNIPKSKIIWCPFDTEDSEFVKQLKHRGYKIISSHIENGKDFYEYEPNEEWDMILSNPPFSGKRILIERCESFKKPFCLLYGATIFSQSMGNTLNRCEFIFIQRNIKFNTPLGDIKSFQCAWIMNKGFPWKWK
;
A
#
# COMPACT_ATOMS: atom_id res chain seq x y z
N MET A 1 -5.85 2.08 -33.11
CA MET A 1 -6.16 1.44 -31.80
C MET A 1 -7.60 0.99 -31.82
N ASN A 2 -7.87 -0.26 -31.44
CA ASN A 2 -9.19 -0.89 -31.63
C ASN A 2 -10.18 -0.40 -30.56
N ASN A 3 -11.45 -0.13 -30.91
CA ASN A 3 -12.42 0.47 -29.99
C ASN A 3 -12.67 -0.36 -28.71
N LYS A 4 -12.46 -1.69 -28.75
CA LYS A 4 -12.54 -2.57 -27.57
C LYS A 4 -11.44 -2.33 -26.53
N GLU A 5 -10.24 -1.92 -26.94
CA GLU A 5 -9.17 -1.60 -25.98
C GLU A 5 -9.45 -0.30 -25.26
N LYS A 6 -10.03 0.69 -25.93
CA LYS A 6 -10.30 2.04 -25.37
C LYS A 6 -11.27 2.02 -24.19
N TYR A 7 -12.23 1.08 -24.15
CA TYR A 7 -13.28 0.98 -23.13
C TYR A 7 -13.13 -0.23 -22.19
N ASN A 8 -11.93 -0.80 -22.08
CA ASN A 8 -11.64 -1.77 -21.02
C ASN A 8 -11.80 -1.10 -19.64
N ILE A 9 -12.41 -1.80 -18.67
CA ILE A 9 -12.60 -1.34 -17.28
C ILE A 9 -11.30 -0.77 -16.70
N ARG A 10 -10.14 -1.42 -16.90
CA ARG A 10 -8.83 -0.91 -16.48
C ARG A 10 -8.51 0.47 -17.06
N ASN A 11 -8.85 0.72 -18.33
CA ASN A 11 -8.63 2.03 -18.97
C ASN A 11 -9.62 3.09 -18.47
N ILE A 12 -10.87 2.71 -18.20
CA ILE A 12 -11.89 3.60 -17.62
C ILE A 12 -11.48 4.00 -16.18
N LEU A 13 -10.88 3.07 -15.44
CA LEU A 13 -10.42 3.27 -14.07
C LEU A 13 -9.01 3.90 -13.98
N GLY A 14 -8.35 4.19 -15.11
CA GLY A 14 -7.01 4.79 -15.15
C GLY A 14 -5.89 3.88 -14.62
N LEU A 15 -6.08 2.56 -14.67
CA LEU A 15 -5.15 1.53 -14.20
C LEU A 15 -4.13 1.11 -15.29
N GLN A 16 -3.68 2.04 -16.13
CA GLN A 16 -2.66 1.73 -17.13
C GLN A 16 -1.34 1.38 -16.47
N LYS A 17 -0.57 0.44 -17.07
CA LYS A 17 0.83 0.19 -16.74
C LYS A 17 1.67 1.43 -17.10
N SER A 18 1.67 2.44 -16.25
CA SER A 18 2.76 3.42 -16.20
C SER A 18 3.71 3.01 -15.09
N ASN A 19 5.01 3.25 -15.26
CA ASN A 19 6.06 3.01 -14.25
C ASN A 19 5.81 3.89 -13.01
N ASN A 20 4.83 3.50 -12.19
CA ASN A 20 4.42 4.16 -10.95
C ASN A 20 4.95 3.38 -9.73
N GLU A 21 5.97 2.57 -9.92
CA GLU A 21 6.62 1.82 -8.86
C GLU A 21 7.70 2.68 -8.22
N PHE A 22 7.63 2.75 -6.89
CA PHE A 22 8.57 3.51 -6.08
C PHE A 22 9.06 2.59 -4.98
N TYR A 23 10.36 2.33 -4.99
CA TYR A 23 10.98 1.51 -3.96
C TYR A 23 11.05 2.29 -2.66
N THR A 24 10.28 1.83 -1.68
CA THR A 24 10.22 2.43 -0.35
C THR A 24 11.54 2.21 0.39
N PRO A 25 12.18 3.25 0.93
CA PRO A 25 13.32 3.07 1.81
C PRO A 25 12.89 2.38 3.12
N GLU A 26 13.81 1.68 3.77
CA GLU A 26 13.53 0.98 5.04
C GLU A 26 13.11 1.93 6.17
N GLU A 27 13.63 3.15 6.15
CA GLU A 27 13.54 4.12 7.24
C GLU A 27 12.10 4.46 7.68
N PRO A 28 11.16 4.85 6.79
CA PRO A 28 9.76 5.07 7.17
C PRO A 28 9.06 3.79 7.65
N ILE A 29 9.47 2.62 7.16
CA ILE A 29 8.88 1.33 7.55
C ILE A 29 9.30 0.98 8.99
N ILE A 30 10.58 1.15 9.30
CA ILE A 30 11.14 0.99 10.64
C ILE A 30 10.43 1.94 11.61
N ASP A 31 10.35 3.22 11.27
CA ASP A 31 9.68 4.23 12.09
C ASP A 31 8.21 3.86 12.37
N LEU A 32 7.46 3.44 11.35
CA LEU A 32 6.09 2.95 11.50
C LEU A 32 6.00 1.77 12.48
N LEU A 33 6.83 0.74 12.28
CA LEU A 33 6.76 -0.51 13.04
C LEU A 33 7.22 -0.36 14.48
N ASP A 34 8.17 0.53 14.74
CA ASP A 34 8.78 0.69 16.06
C ASP A 34 8.03 1.74 16.89
N ASN A 35 7.49 2.79 16.27
CA ASN A 35 6.93 3.94 16.99
C ASN A 35 5.40 4.09 16.88
N PHE A 36 4.75 3.51 15.86
CA PHE A 36 3.32 3.76 15.61
C PHE A 36 2.44 2.52 15.70
N LEU A 37 2.98 1.33 15.41
CA LEU A 37 2.20 0.09 15.39
C LEU A 37 2.65 -0.92 16.46
N ASN A 38 1.67 -1.63 17.03
CA ASN A 38 1.87 -2.75 17.96
C ASN A 38 1.12 -4.00 17.47
N ILE A 39 1.58 -4.56 16.34
CA ILE A 39 0.94 -5.72 15.69
C ILE A 39 1.38 -7.01 16.41
N PRO A 40 0.43 -7.88 16.84
CA PRO A 40 0.78 -9.17 17.43
C PRO A 40 1.51 -10.09 16.44
N LYS A 41 2.55 -10.81 16.89
CA LYS A 41 3.32 -11.74 16.03
C LYS A 41 2.53 -12.94 15.51
N SER A 42 1.37 -13.22 16.10
CA SER A 42 0.45 -14.24 15.60
C SER A 42 -0.26 -13.83 14.32
N LYS A 43 -0.23 -12.55 13.95
CA LYS A 43 -0.91 -12.01 12.77
C LYS A 43 -0.12 -12.27 11.49
N ILE A 44 -0.87 -12.55 10.43
CA ILE A 44 -0.35 -12.76 9.08
C ILE A 44 -0.60 -11.49 8.26
N ILE A 45 0.49 -10.88 7.79
CA ILE A 45 0.48 -9.62 7.06
C ILE A 45 0.54 -9.90 5.55
N TRP A 46 -0.42 -9.39 4.80
CA TRP A 46 -0.38 -9.42 3.34
C TRP A 46 0.23 -8.12 2.80
N CYS A 47 1.28 -8.25 1.99
CA CYS A 47 1.96 -7.17 1.29
C CYS A 47 1.63 -7.26 -0.22
N PRO A 48 0.49 -6.70 -0.67
CA PRO A 48 -0.05 -6.93 -2.01
C PRO A 48 0.67 -6.24 -3.17
N PHE A 49 1.61 -5.35 -2.87
CA PHE A 49 2.35 -4.54 -3.85
C PHE A 49 3.85 -4.74 -3.72
N ASP A 50 4.27 -5.80 -3.05
CA ASP A 50 5.65 -6.02 -2.65
C ASP A 50 6.16 -7.35 -3.18
N THR A 51 7.37 -7.31 -3.75
CA THR A 51 8.16 -8.52 -4.02
C THR A 51 8.87 -8.99 -2.76
N GLU A 52 9.41 -10.21 -2.79
CA GLU A 52 10.21 -10.75 -1.67
C GLU A 52 11.43 -9.89 -1.32
N ASP A 53 11.93 -9.12 -2.29
CA ASP A 53 13.08 -8.22 -2.15
C ASP A 53 12.71 -6.82 -1.66
N SER A 54 11.42 -6.53 -1.45
CA SER A 54 10.99 -5.22 -0.97
C SER A 54 11.41 -5.00 0.49
N GLU A 55 11.65 -3.73 0.85
CA GLU A 55 11.97 -3.38 2.23
C GLU A 55 10.82 -3.69 3.19
N PHE A 56 9.55 -3.66 2.76
CA PHE A 56 8.44 -4.11 3.63
C PHE A 56 8.62 -5.58 4.02
N VAL A 57 8.83 -6.46 3.04
CA VAL A 57 8.97 -7.89 3.30
C VAL A 57 10.19 -8.17 4.15
N LYS A 58 11.34 -7.56 3.84
CA LYS A 58 12.58 -7.72 4.62
C LYS A 58 12.41 -7.27 6.07
N GLN A 59 11.91 -6.05 6.29
CA GLN A 59 11.81 -5.47 7.64
C GLN A 59 10.79 -6.19 8.52
N LEU A 60 9.69 -6.65 7.93
CA LEU A 60 8.68 -7.45 8.63
C LEU A 60 9.19 -8.87 8.96
N LYS A 61 9.88 -9.54 8.02
CA LYS A 61 10.50 -10.86 8.28
C LYS A 61 11.57 -10.78 9.36
N HIS A 62 12.42 -9.76 9.30
CA HIS A 62 13.45 -9.51 10.30
C HIS A 62 12.85 -9.36 11.71
N ARG A 63 11.66 -8.75 11.81
CA ARG A 63 10.89 -8.61 13.06
C ARG A 63 10.05 -9.85 13.42
N GLY A 64 10.16 -10.96 12.69
CA GLY A 64 9.49 -12.22 13.00
C GLY A 64 7.99 -12.28 12.67
N TYR A 65 7.50 -11.44 11.77
CA TYR A 65 6.11 -11.53 11.30
C TYR A 65 5.92 -12.64 10.26
N LYS A 66 4.73 -13.22 10.23
CA LYS A 66 4.27 -14.07 9.13
C LYS A 66 3.78 -13.17 8.00
N ILE A 67 4.22 -13.44 6.78
CA ILE A 67 3.93 -12.56 5.63
C ILE A 67 3.52 -13.38 4.43
N ILE A 68 2.59 -12.83 3.66
CA ILE A 68 2.30 -13.22 2.29
C ILE A 68 2.67 -12.04 1.40
N SER A 69 3.60 -12.24 0.46
CA SER A 69 3.92 -11.23 -0.55
C SER A 69 3.18 -11.54 -1.85
N SER A 70 2.76 -10.50 -2.57
CA SER A 70 2.27 -10.64 -3.94
C SER A 70 2.61 -9.39 -4.74
N HIS A 71 2.84 -9.57 -6.02
CA HIS A 71 3.13 -8.48 -6.93
C HIS A 71 2.50 -8.74 -8.30
N ILE A 72 2.15 -7.67 -9.02
CA ILE A 72 1.56 -7.76 -10.36
C ILE A 72 2.52 -8.43 -11.36
N GLU A 73 3.83 -8.28 -11.17
CA GLU A 73 4.86 -8.94 -11.98
C GLU A 73 4.83 -10.46 -11.85
N ASN A 74 4.36 -10.97 -10.70
CA ASN A 74 4.21 -12.40 -10.43
C ASN A 74 2.84 -12.93 -10.87
N GLY A 75 2.09 -12.15 -11.68
CA GLY A 75 0.73 -12.49 -12.12
C GLY A 75 -0.34 -12.35 -11.03
N LYS A 76 0.00 -11.77 -9.88
CA LYS A 76 -0.90 -11.58 -8.73
C LYS A 76 -1.36 -10.11 -8.69
N ASP A 77 -2.21 -9.72 -9.63
CA ASP A 77 -2.80 -8.37 -9.66
C ASP A 77 -3.68 -8.16 -8.42
N PHE A 78 -3.38 -7.15 -7.60
CA PHE A 78 -4.16 -6.83 -6.41
C PHE A 78 -5.65 -6.75 -6.69
N TYR A 79 -6.09 -6.29 -7.87
CA TYR A 79 -7.51 -6.14 -8.26
C TYR A 79 -8.21 -7.44 -8.70
N GLU A 80 -7.49 -8.53 -8.87
CA GLU A 80 -8.05 -9.82 -9.31
C GLU A 80 -7.64 -10.98 -8.38
N TYR A 81 -6.57 -10.78 -7.60
CA TYR A 81 -6.00 -11.75 -6.69
C TYR A 81 -6.35 -11.45 -5.24
N GLU A 82 -6.56 -12.52 -4.48
CA GLU A 82 -6.55 -12.59 -3.02
C GLU A 82 -5.81 -13.88 -2.64
N PRO A 83 -4.95 -13.89 -1.61
CA PRO A 83 -4.31 -15.11 -1.14
C PRO A 83 -5.34 -16.16 -0.71
N ASN A 84 -5.06 -17.43 -1.03
CA ASN A 84 -5.89 -18.55 -0.56
C ASN A 84 -5.60 -18.87 0.91
N GLU A 85 -4.40 -18.53 1.39
CA GLU A 85 -4.00 -18.69 2.78
C GLU A 85 -4.70 -17.67 3.68
N GLU A 86 -4.89 -18.01 4.96
CA GLU A 86 -5.40 -17.05 5.91
C GLU A 86 -4.44 -15.87 6.10
N TRP A 87 -5.02 -14.67 6.16
CA TRP A 87 -4.30 -13.43 6.39
C TRP A 87 -5.14 -12.48 7.24
N ASP A 88 -4.51 -11.64 8.05
CA ASP A 88 -5.20 -10.79 9.03
C ASP A 88 -5.28 -9.33 8.62
N MET A 89 -4.30 -8.82 7.88
CA MET A 89 -4.20 -7.40 7.55
C MET A 89 -3.37 -7.11 6.30
N ILE A 90 -3.52 -5.90 5.76
CA ILE A 90 -2.67 -5.37 4.70
C ILE A 90 -1.67 -4.35 5.27
N LEU A 91 -0.41 -4.46 4.88
CA LEU A 91 0.62 -3.43 5.11
C LEU A 91 1.55 -3.36 3.90
N SER A 92 1.57 -2.23 3.19
CA SER A 92 2.32 -2.12 1.92
C SER A 92 2.44 -0.68 1.40
N ASN A 93 3.24 -0.47 0.34
CA ASN A 93 3.29 0.76 -0.45
C ASN A 93 2.52 0.60 -1.78
N PRO A 94 1.25 1.05 -1.86
CA PRO A 94 0.45 0.94 -3.06
C PRO A 94 0.98 1.75 -4.26
N PRO A 95 0.59 1.38 -5.49
CA PRO A 95 0.81 2.23 -6.65
C PRO A 95 0.09 3.59 -6.52
N PHE A 96 0.63 4.62 -7.18
CA PHE A 96 0.15 6.00 -7.05
C PHE A 96 -1.21 6.26 -7.72
N SER A 97 -1.64 5.37 -8.60
CA SER A 97 -2.88 5.43 -9.39
C SER A 97 -4.00 4.59 -8.77
N GLY A 98 -5.25 4.94 -9.04
CA GLY A 98 -6.40 4.14 -8.58
C GLY A 98 -6.68 4.21 -7.08
N LYS A 99 -6.13 5.21 -6.35
CA LYS A 99 -6.18 5.36 -4.88
C LYS A 99 -7.55 5.07 -4.27
N ARG A 100 -8.62 5.61 -4.87
CA ARG A 100 -9.99 5.42 -4.39
C ARG A 100 -10.41 3.95 -4.45
N ILE A 101 -10.26 3.33 -5.60
CA ILE A 101 -10.68 1.95 -5.87
C ILE A 101 -9.83 0.98 -5.04
N LEU A 102 -8.55 1.31 -4.85
CA LEU A 102 -7.63 0.56 -4.01
C LEU A 102 -8.11 0.54 -2.55
N ILE A 103 -8.45 1.72 -1.99
CA ILE A 103 -8.99 1.80 -0.63
C ILE A 103 -10.34 1.07 -0.53
N GLU A 104 -11.25 1.26 -1.48
CA GLU A 104 -12.55 0.56 -1.51
C GLU A 104 -12.37 -0.96 -1.55
N ARG A 105 -11.36 -1.44 -2.28
CA ARG A 105 -11.00 -2.86 -2.29
C ARG A 105 -10.44 -3.32 -0.95
N CYS A 106 -9.52 -2.57 -0.34
CA CYS A 106 -9.03 -2.89 1.01
C CYS A 106 -10.18 -2.99 2.03
N GLU A 107 -11.13 -2.04 1.98
CA GLU A 107 -12.33 -2.05 2.84
C GLU A 107 -13.23 -3.27 2.59
N SER A 108 -13.32 -3.75 1.34
CA SER A 108 -14.15 -4.90 0.96
C SER A 108 -13.76 -6.20 1.67
N PHE A 109 -12.48 -6.36 2.03
CA PHE A 109 -12.00 -7.53 2.78
C PHE A 109 -12.41 -7.52 4.25
N LYS A 110 -12.91 -6.38 4.76
CA LYS A 110 -13.30 -6.19 6.18
C LYS A 110 -12.17 -6.54 7.16
N LYS A 111 -10.92 -6.32 6.73
CA LYS A 111 -9.69 -6.54 7.51
C LYS A 111 -8.92 -5.23 7.64
N PRO A 112 -8.11 -5.04 8.71
CA PRO A 112 -7.32 -3.84 8.86
C PRO A 112 -6.32 -3.64 7.70
N PHE A 113 -6.09 -2.38 7.34
CA PHE A 113 -5.03 -2.02 6.39
C PHE A 113 -4.25 -0.80 6.89
N CYS A 114 -2.98 -0.73 6.51
CA CYS A 114 -2.12 0.43 6.64
C CYS A 114 -1.30 0.58 5.35
N LEU A 115 -1.41 1.72 4.67
CA LEU A 115 -0.84 1.94 3.34
C LEU A 115 -0.02 3.22 3.31
N LEU A 116 1.16 3.19 2.68
CA LEU A 116 1.95 4.40 2.44
C LEU A 116 1.43 5.15 1.22
N TYR A 117 1.03 6.42 1.38
CA TYR A 117 0.66 7.25 0.25
C TYR A 117 1.43 8.57 0.25
N GLY A 118 1.74 9.08 -0.95
CA GLY A 118 2.12 10.47 -1.10
C GLY A 118 1.01 11.40 -0.60
N ALA A 119 1.38 12.52 0.03
CA ALA A 119 0.48 13.49 0.65
C ALA A 119 -0.54 14.09 -0.35
N THR A 120 -0.32 13.93 -1.65
CA THR A 120 -1.30 14.25 -2.70
C THR A 120 -2.62 13.48 -2.57
N ILE A 121 -2.68 12.42 -1.74
CA ILE A 121 -3.94 11.75 -1.44
C ILE A 121 -4.96 12.67 -0.72
N PHE A 122 -4.51 13.68 0.02
CA PHE A 122 -5.37 14.65 0.73
C PHE A 122 -6.01 15.71 -0.19
N SER A 123 -6.38 15.31 -1.41
CA SER A 123 -7.11 16.17 -2.35
C SER A 123 -8.61 16.19 -2.04
N GLN A 124 -9.32 17.23 -2.50
CA GLN A 124 -10.77 17.35 -2.36
C GLN A 124 -11.53 16.13 -2.90
N SER A 125 -11.05 15.53 -4.00
CA SER A 125 -11.66 14.35 -4.62
C SER A 125 -11.66 13.09 -3.74
N MET A 126 -10.77 13.05 -2.75
CA MET A 126 -10.60 11.90 -1.84
C MET A 126 -11.35 12.08 -0.52
N GLY A 127 -12.00 13.22 -0.27
CA GLY A 127 -12.62 13.53 1.03
C GLY A 127 -13.55 12.45 1.57
N ASN A 128 -14.48 11.95 0.73
CA ASN A 128 -15.40 10.89 1.14
C ASN A 128 -14.67 9.58 1.50
N THR A 129 -13.60 9.25 0.78
CA THR A 129 -12.77 8.07 1.07
C THR A 129 -12.01 8.27 2.38
N LEU A 130 -11.35 9.41 2.54
CA LEU A 130 -10.51 9.71 3.71
C LEU A 130 -11.30 9.89 5.00
N ASN A 131 -12.58 10.27 4.94
CA ASN A 131 -13.47 10.30 6.12
C ASN A 131 -13.64 8.92 6.79
N ARG A 132 -13.32 7.83 6.08
CA ARG A 132 -13.36 6.45 6.57
C ARG A 132 -11.97 5.92 6.94
N CYS A 133 -10.96 6.78 6.90
CA CYS A 133 -9.58 6.45 7.19
C CYS A 133 -9.06 7.24 8.39
N GLU A 134 -7.96 6.74 8.94
CA GLU A 134 -7.09 7.43 9.88
C GLU A 134 -5.72 7.62 9.24
N PHE A 135 -4.94 8.57 9.72
CA PHE A 135 -3.68 8.92 9.09
C PHE A 135 -2.59 9.30 10.07
N ILE A 136 -1.35 8.98 9.70
CA ILE A 136 -0.13 9.45 10.37
C ILE A 136 0.69 10.20 9.32
N PHE A 137 0.85 11.51 9.51
CA PHE A 137 1.68 12.32 8.61
C PHE A 137 3.16 12.10 8.92
N ILE A 138 3.94 11.85 7.87
CA ILE A 138 5.40 11.84 7.97
C ILE A 138 5.87 13.28 7.77
N GLN A 139 6.45 13.88 8.82
CA GLN A 139 6.84 15.30 8.84
C GLN A 139 8.15 15.60 8.08
N ARG A 140 8.38 14.90 6.97
CA ARG A 140 9.53 15.07 6.06
C ARG A 140 9.22 14.45 4.71
N ASN A 141 10.02 14.79 3.70
CA ASN A 141 9.98 14.09 2.43
C ASN A 141 10.64 12.71 2.57
N ILE A 142 10.02 11.70 1.98
CA ILE A 142 10.62 10.40 1.75
C ILE A 142 11.28 10.41 0.37
N LYS A 143 12.49 9.84 0.28
CA LYS A 143 13.22 9.67 -0.98
C LYS A 143 13.01 8.25 -1.49
N PHE A 144 12.39 8.13 -2.65
CA PHE A 144 12.11 6.86 -3.31
C PHE A 144 13.03 6.69 -4.51
N ASN A 145 13.57 5.48 -4.66
CA ASN A 145 14.23 5.08 -5.91
C ASN A 145 13.16 4.63 -6.90
N THR A 146 13.37 4.93 -8.17
CA THR A 146 12.50 4.48 -9.26
C THR A 146 13.21 3.42 -10.10
N PRO A 147 12.48 2.57 -10.85
CA PRO A 147 13.09 1.62 -11.78
C PRO A 147 13.99 2.26 -12.84
N LEU A 148 13.82 3.56 -13.12
CA LEU A 148 14.63 4.32 -14.08
C LEU A 148 15.95 4.86 -13.48
N GLY A 149 16.19 4.66 -12.18
CA GLY A 149 17.38 5.16 -11.48
C GLY A 149 17.23 6.60 -10.96
N ASP A 150 16.11 7.28 -11.22
CA ASP A 150 15.82 8.58 -10.64
C ASP A 150 15.43 8.47 -9.16
N ILE A 151 15.73 9.54 -8.41
CA ILE A 151 15.23 9.74 -7.04
C ILE A 151 14.05 10.71 -7.06
N LYS A 152 12.95 10.30 -6.46
CA LYS A 152 11.76 11.14 -6.27
C LYS A 152 11.58 11.43 -4.78
N SER A 153 11.32 12.68 -4.44
CA SER A 153 11.22 13.12 -3.05
C SER A 153 9.94 13.90 -2.81
N PHE A 154 9.09 13.42 -1.90
CA PHE A 154 7.82 14.05 -1.56
C PHE A 154 7.33 13.62 -0.17
N GLN A 155 6.45 14.43 0.41
CA GLN A 155 5.81 14.13 1.69
C GLN A 155 4.84 12.96 1.55
N CYS A 156 4.78 12.14 2.58
CA CYS A 156 3.92 10.95 2.64
C CYS A 156 3.11 10.91 3.94
N ALA A 157 2.09 10.07 3.94
CA ALA A 157 1.34 9.70 5.13
C ALA A 157 1.00 8.22 5.09
N TRP A 158 0.94 7.61 6.26
CA TRP A 158 0.32 6.30 6.45
C TRP A 158 -1.19 6.49 6.50
N ILE A 159 -1.91 5.71 5.70
CA ILE A 159 -3.37 5.71 5.62
C ILE A 159 -3.88 4.38 6.13
N MET A 160 -4.70 4.41 7.16
CA MET A 160 -5.26 3.24 7.82
C MET A 160 -6.77 3.25 7.73
N ASN A 161 -7.42 2.09 7.79
CA ASN A 161 -8.87 2.07 8.00
C ASN A 161 -9.23 2.68 9.37
N LYS A 162 -10.40 3.30 9.47
CA LYS A 162 -10.92 3.78 10.75
C LYS A 162 -11.03 2.64 11.76
N GLY A 163 -10.57 2.88 13.00
CA GLY A 163 -10.54 1.86 14.04
C GLY A 163 -9.44 0.82 13.88
N PHE A 164 -8.32 1.16 13.23
CA PHE A 164 -7.17 0.26 13.11
C PHE A 164 -6.73 -0.23 14.52
N PRO A 165 -6.69 -1.54 14.77
CA PRO A 165 -6.67 -2.08 16.14
C PRO A 165 -5.29 -2.08 16.80
N TRP A 166 -4.21 -1.95 16.03
CA TRP A 166 -2.84 -2.16 16.51
C TRP A 166 -1.99 -0.90 16.43
N LYS A 167 -2.55 0.26 16.82
CA LYS A 167 -1.78 1.49 17.02
C LYS A 167 -1.23 1.50 18.45
N TRP A 168 -0.06 2.10 18.66
CA TRP A 168 0.33 2.51 20.01
C TRP A 168 -0.70 3.51 20.56
N LYS A 169 -0.98 3.39 21.86
CA LYS A 169 -1.90 4.28 22.57
C LYS A 169 -1.19 5.57 22.97
#